data_AF-A0A0A1XJ97-F1
#
_entry.id   AF-A0A0A1XJ97-F1
#
_cell.length_a   1.000
_cell.length_b   1.000
_cell.length_c   1.000
_cell.angle_alpha   90.00
_cell.angle_beta   90.00
_cell.angle_gamma   90.00
#
_symmetry.space_group_name_H-M   'P 1'
#
loop_
_entity.id
_entity.type
_entity.pdbx_description
1 polymer ?
#
loop_
_entity_poly.entity_id
_entity_poly.type
_entity_poly.pdbx_seq_one_letter_code
_entity_poly.pdbx_strand_id
1 'polypeptide(L)'
;MAKKPTPEDIFYDHLTLGLMGTLAKLPRVCNVNCEQRKPCEKTQIINWEQRNTIYLPEDMKKFYMSTDGFLLQWSYQYAPKDLRRVGFIHIPHLHQITLLRDNIELLMNTSSTTPSEKTLAAGNETRVIDDGTEISGSVGANASVPTLVTRKDRWSNTLPNITPKTKIFEINNVNDVAKVCMLYEANCPTNPKFYLYELNAMKWIFLSDTFSEYFRMAIAHLGLPYWELCFSNIGLPSWAEV
;
A
#
# COMPACT_ATOMS: atom_id res chain seq x y z
N MET A 1 -29.89 -4.72 -31.40
CA MET A 1 -30.58 -4.80 -30.10
C MET A 1 -29.53 -4.91 -29.01
N ALA A 2 -29.67 -4.22 -27.88
CA ALA A 2 -28.74 -4.39 -26.76
C ALA A 2 -29.01 -5.73 -26.06
N LYS A 3 -27.95 -6.51 -25.80
CA LYS A 3 -28.03 -7.69 -24.92
C LYS A 3 -28.34 -7.21 -23.51
N LYS A 4 -29.31 -7.83 -22.81
CA LYS A 4 -29.52 -7.55 -21.38
C LYS A 4 -28.25 -7.94 -20.60
N PRO A 5 -27.79 -7.15 -19.63
CA PRO A 5 -26.67 -7.54 -18.78
C PRO A 5 -27.04 -8.80 -17.99
N THR A 6 -26.07 -9.68 -17.82
CA THR A 6 -26.17 -10.87 -16.97
C THR A 6 -26.04 -10.48 -15.50
N PRO A 7 -26.40 -11.37 -14.55
CA PRO A 7 -26.14 -11.15 -13.13
C PRO A 7 -24.65 -10.93 -12.81
N GLU A 8 -23.76 -11.55 -13.59
CA GLU A 8 -22.31 -11.42 -13.48
C GLU A 8 -21.85 -10.04 -13.97
N ASP A 9 -22.36 -9.55 -15.11
CA ASP A 9 -22.08 -8.19 -15.60
C ASP A 9 -22.47 -7.14 -14.54
N ILE A 10 -23.63 -7.31 -13.89
CA ILE A 10 -24.13 -6.44 -12.82
C ILE A 10 -23.24 -6.53 -11.57
N PHE A 11 -22.80 -7.74 -11.19
CA PHE A 11 -21.87 -7.93 -10.08
C PHE A 11 -20.53 -7.22 -10.32
N TYR A 12 -19.92 -7.39 -11.50
CA TYR A 12 -18.64 -6.74 -11.81
C TYR A 12 -18.78 -5.22 -12.00
N ASP A 13 -19.91 -4.71 -12.51
CA ASP A 13 -20.15 -3.25 -12.57
C ASP A 13 -20.29 -2.66 -11.16
N HIS A 14 -21.02 -3.31 -10.24
CA HIS A 14 -21.09 -2.91 -8.84
C HIS A 14 -19.73 -3.03 -8.12
N LEU A 15 -18.98 -4.12 -8.33
CA LEU A 15 -17.65 -4.34 -7.74
C LEU A 15 -16.65 -3.27 -8.20
N THR A 16 -16.78 -2.80 -9.45
CA THR A 16 -15.95 -1.74 -10.03
C THR A 16 -16.55 -0.33 -9.91
N LEU A 17 -17.63 -0.16 -9.14
CA LEU A 17 -18.32 1.12 -8.91
C LEU A 17 -18.74 1.85 -10.22
N GLY A 18 -19.11 1.11 -11.25
CA GLY A 18 -19.49 1.64 -12.56
C GLY A 18 -18.31 2.06 -13.45
N LEU A 19 -17.07 1.72 -13.09
CA LEU A 19 -15.88 2.08 -13.86
C LEU A 19 -15.93 1.50 -15.29
N MET A 20 -16.34 0.24 -15.46
CA MET A 20 -16.46 -0.39 -16.79
C MET A 20 -17.45 0.37 -17.69
N GLY A 21 -18.66 0.64 -17.18
CA GLY A 21 -19.68 1.42 -17.87
C GLY A 21 -19.33 2.91 -18.04
N THR A 22 -18.28 3.40 -17.39
CA THR A 22 -17.75 4.77 -17.56
C THR A 22 -16.66 4.79 -18.62
N LEU A 23 -15.68 3.89 -18.55
CA LEU A 23 -14.63 3.71 -19.56
C LEU A 23 -15.21 3.48 -20.96
N ALA A 24 -16.26 2.65 -21.07
CA ALA A 24 -16.93 2.35 -22.33
C ALA A 24 -17.64 3.55 -23.00
N LYS A 25 -17.77 4.69 -22.31
CA LYS A 25 -18.34 5.95 -22.86
C LYS A 25 -17.26 6.91 -23.36
N LEU A 26 -15.98 6.68 -23.03
CA LEU A 26 -14.90 7.61 -23.35
C LEU A 26 -14.41 7.42 -24.79
N PRO A 27 -14.28 8.50 -25.59
CA PRO A 27 -13.79 8.40 -26.95
C PRO A 27 -12.34 7.90 -26.96
N ARG A 28 -12.04 6.97 -27.88
CA ARG A 28 -10.74 6.28 -28.04
C ARG A 28 -10.33 5.35 -26.90
N VAL A 29 -11.17 5.13 -25.88
CA VAL A 29 -11.02 3.98 -24.97
C VAL A 29 -11.54 2.73 -25.66
N CYS A 30 -10.75 1.65 -25.60
CA CYS A 30 -10.98 0.38 -26.29
C CYS A 30 -10.59 -0.79 -25.38
N ASN A 31 -10.97 -2.02 -25.76
CA ASN A 31 -10.56 -3.26 -25.10
C ASN A 31 -10.79 -3.29 -23.57
N VAL A 32 -11.85 -2.61 -23.09
CA VAL A 32 -12.28 -2.69 -21.68
C VAL A 32 -12.73 -4.12 -21.41
N ASN A 33 -11.95 -4.85 -20.61
CA ASN A 33 -12.15 -6.26 -20.34
C ASN A 33 -11.93 -6.56 -18.85
N CYS A 34 -12.94 -7.13 -18.21
CA CYS A 34 -12.86 -7.63 -16.84
C CYS A 34 -12.96 -9.16 -16.87
N GLU A 35 -12.00 -9.83 -16.24
CA GLU A 35 -11.95 -11.28 -16.20
C GLU A 35 -12.97 -11.82 -15.19
N GLN A 36 -13.97 -12.57 -15.68
CA GLN A 36 -14.90 -13.28 -14.82
C GLN A 36 -14.18 -14.47 -14.15
N ARG A 37 -14.02 -14.43 -12.83
CA ARG A 37 -13.44 -15.53 -12.04
C ARG A 37 -14.46 -16.15 -11.10
N LYS A 38 -14.24 -17.42 -10.76
CA LYS A 38 -15.03 -18.14 -9.76
C LYS A 38 -14.63 -17.72 -8.35
N PRO A 39 -15.54 -17.73 -7.35
CA PRO A 39 -15.18 -17.58 -5.95
C PRO A 39 -14.18 -18.65 -5.47
N CYS A 40 -13.37 -18.32 -4.46
CA CYS A 40 -12.67 -19.32 -3.66
C CYS A 40 -13.65 -20.16 -2.84
N GLU A 41 -13.34 -21.45 -2.68
CA GLU A 41 -13.98 -22.27 -1.66
C GLU A 41 -13.52 -21.87 -0.25
N LYS A 42 -14.40 -22.09 0.75
CA LYS A 42 -14.06 -21.88 2.17
C LYS A 42 -12.83 -22.68 2.61
N THR A 43 -12.68 -23.88 2.06
CA THR A 43 -11.54 -24.80 2.22
C THR A 43 -10.22 -24.17 1.76
N GLN A 44 -10.19 -23.53 0.58
CA GLN A 44 -9.00 -22.86 0.04
C GLN A 44 -8.55 -21.71 0.94
N ILE A 45 -9.49 -20.90 1.43
CA ILE A 45 -9.23 -19.80 2.37
C ILE A 45 -8.69 -20.34 3.69
N ILE A 46 -9.34 -21.33 4.31
CA ILE A 46 -8.88 -21.95 5.56
C ILE A 46 -7.48 -22.55 5.40
N ASN A 47 -7.20 -23.23 4.29
CA ASN A 47 -5.89 -23.81 4.00
C ASN A 47 -4.80 -22.73 3.83
N TRP A 48 -5.13 -21.59 3.23
CA TRP A 48 -4.21 -20.45 3.10
C TRP A 48 -3.94 -19.79 4.46
N GLU A 49 -4.98 -19.60 5.28
CA GLU A 49 -4.90 -19.04 6.64
C GLU A 49 -4.03 -19.93 7.56
N GLN A 50 -4.29 -21.24 7.54
CA GLN A 50 -3.48 -22.22 8.28
C GLN A 50 -2.03 -22.25 7.80
N ARG A 51 -1.78 -22.32 6.49
CA ARG A 51 -0.42 -22.36 5.90
C ARG A 51 0.41 -21.14 6.28
N ASN A 52 -0.21 -19.96 6.32
CA ASN A 52 0.47 -18.70 6.64
C ASN A 52 0.40 -18.33 8.14
N THR A 53 -0.31 -19.12 8.96
CA THR A 53 -0.58 -18.91 10.39
C THR A 53 -1.07 -17.49 10.72
N ILE A 54 -2.06 -17.03 9.96
CA ILE A 54 -2.76 -15.74 10.09
C ILE A 54 -4.22 -15.89 9.62
N TYR A 55 -5.06 -14.92 9.94
CA TYR A 55 -6.38 -14.77 9.30
C TYR A 55 -6.35 -13.65 8.26
N LEU A 56 -7.01 -13.83 7.13
CA LEU A 56 -7.27 -12.75 6.16
C LEU A 56 -8.16 -11.66 6.78
N PRO A 57 -8.02 -10.39 6.34
CA PRO A 57 -9.01 -9.35 6.62
C PRO A 57 -10.41 -9.81 6.22
N GLU A 58 -11.41 -9.48 7.03
CA GLU A 58 -12.77 -9.97 6.85
C GLU A 58 -13.43 -9.43 5.57
N ASP A 59 -13.00 -8.27 5.05
CA ASP A 59 -13.44 -7.72 3.78
C ASP A 59 -12.73 -8.38 2.58
N MET A 60 -11.42 -8.58 2.67
CA MET A 60 -10.62 -9.34 1.70
C MET A 60 -11.12 -10.80 1.61
N LYS A 61 -11.47 -11.41 2.73
CA LYS A 61 -12.10 -12.74 2.81
C LYS A 61 -13.43 -12.77 2.08
N LYS A 62 -14.31 -11.77 2.29
CA LYS A 62 -15.58 -11.63 1.56
C LYS A 62 -15.37 -11.43 0.05
N PHE A 63 -14.33 -10.68 -0.34
CA PHE A 63 -13.94 -10.53 -1.74
C PHE A 63 -13.53 -11.88 -2.36
N TYR A 64 -12.64 -12.64 -1.74
CA TYR A 64 -12.25 -13.97 -2.24
C TYR A 64 -13.41 -14.98 -2.24
N MET A 65 -14.33 -14.89 -1.28
CA MET A 65 -15.60 -15.64 -1.27
C MET A 65 -16.60 -15.19 -2.36
N SER A 66 -16.24 -14.21 -3.20
CA SER A 66 -17.04 -13.73 -4.34
C SER A 66 -16.30 -13.81 -5.69
N THR A 67 -14.97 -13.74 -5.71
CA THR A 67 -14.11 -13.87 -6.90
C THR A 67 -12.67 -14.20 -6.50
N ASP A 68 -12.02 -15.21 -7.09
CA ASP A 68 -10.62 -15.56 -6.80
C ASP A 68 -9.63 -14.58 -7.46
N GLY A 69 -9.45 -13.44 -6.81
CA GLY A 69 -8.74 -12.31 -7.39
C GLY A 69 -9.61 -11.58 -8.41
N PHE A 70 -9.00 -10.66 -9.15
CA PHE A 70 -9.68 -9.78 -10.09
C PHE A 70 -8.69 -9.26 -11.14
N LEU A 71 -9.14 -9.10 -12.38
CA LEU A 71 -8.36 -8.45 -13.43
C LEU A 71 -9.28 -7.58 -14.30
N LEU A 72 -9.07 -6.26 -14.27
CA LEU A 72 -9.61 -5.31 -15.24
C LEU A 72 -8.46 -4.70 -16.03
N GLN A 73 -8.58 -4.69 -17.35
CA GLN A 73 -7.65 -3.95 -18.22
C GLN A 73 -8.40 -3.19 -19.31
N TRP A 74 -7.81 -2.08 -19.75
CA TRP A 74 -8.34 -1.28 -20.87
C TRP A 74 -7.23 -0.56 -21.63
N SER A 75 -7.53 -0.20 -22.87
CA SER A 75 -6.59 0.41 -23.81
C SER A 75 -7.04 1.80 -24.25
N TYR A 76 -6.07 2.65 -24.59
CA TYR A 76 -6.32 3.91 -25.29
C TYR A 76 -5.75 3.85 -26.71
N GLN A 77 -6.53 4.37 -27.67
CA GLN A 77 -6.13 4.51 -29.06
C GLN A 77 -5.58 5.92 -29.30
N TYR A 78 -4.25 6.06 -29.26
CA TYR A 78 -3.57 7.34 -29.53
C TYR A 78 -3.64 7.70 -31.02
N ALA A 79 -3.55 6.70 -31.90
CA ALA A 79 -3.69 6.85 -33.35
C ALA A 79 -4.39 5.60 -33.94
N PRO A 80 -4.88 5.61 -35.20
CA PRO A 80 -5.58 4.47 -35.79
C PRO A 80 -4.83 3.13 -35.77
N LYS A 81 -3.49 3.14 -35.64
CA LYS A 81 -2.63 1.95 -35.48
C LYS A 81 -1.80 1.94 -34.19
N ASP A 82 -1.98 2.93 -33.31
CA ASP A 82 -1.30 2.98 -32.00
C ASP A 82 -2.35 2.84 -30.89
N LEU A 83 -2.48 1.61 -30.40
CA LEU A 83 -3.36 1.22 -29.30
C LEU A 83 -2.49 0.62 -28.20
N ARG A 84 -2.54 1.21 -27.01
CA ARG A 84 -1.72 0.80 -25.85
C ARG A 84 -2.64 0.43 -24.69
N ARG A 85 -2.26 -0.55 -23.88
CA ARG A 85 -2.92 -0.78 -22.58
C ARG A 85 -2.53 0.38 -21.65
N VAL A 86 -3.52 1.10 -21.14
CA VAL A 86 -3.34 2.30 -20.30
C VAL A 86 -3.89 2.10 -18.90
N GLY A 87 -4.85 1.20 -18.70
CA GLY A 87 -5.26 0.76 -17.36
C GLY A 87 -5.16 -0.74 -17.15
N PHE A 88 -4.79 -1.11 -15.93
CA PHE A 88 -4.59 -2.47 -15.44
C PHE A 88 -4.78 -2.51 -13.91
N ILE A 89 -5.95 -2.96 -13.44
CA ILE A 89 -6.19 -3.29 -12.02
C ILE A 89 -6.10 -4.80 -11.88
N HIS A 90 -5.17 -5.27 -11.04
CA HIS A 90 -4.99 -6.69 -10.78
C HIS A 90 -4.95 -6.98 -9.28
N ILE A 91 -5.81 -7.89 -8.84
CA ILE A 91 -5.71 -8.55 -7.54
C ILE A 91 -5.40 -10.03 -7.83
N PRO A 92 -4.30 -10.60 -7.30
CA PRO A 92 -3.88 -11.96 -7.60
C PRO A 92 -4.87 -13.01 -7.08
N HIS A 93 -4.77 -14.23 -7.59
CA HIS A 93 -5.44 -15.39 -7.00
C HIS A 93 -4.93 -15.61 -5.57
N LEU A 94 -5.76 -16.11 -4.66
CA LEU A 94 -5.39 -16.23 -3.25
C LEU A 94 -4.13 -17.08 -3.06
N HIS A 95 -3.96 -18.13 -3.86
CA HIS A 95 -2.81 -19.03 -3.80
C HIS A 95 -1.49 -18.39 -4.30
N GLN A 96 -1.54 -17.23 -4.95
CA GLN A 96 -0.38 -16.45 -5.40
C GLN A 96 0.09 -15.46 -4.34
N ILE A 97 -0.80 -15.01 -3.44
CA ILE A 97 -0.43 -14.19 -2.28
C ILE A 97 0.45 -15.04 -1.37
N THR A 98 1.72 -14.63 -1.26
CA THR A 98 2.77 -15.35 -0.54
C THR A 98 3.50 -14.41 0.39
N LEU A 99 4.07 -14.98 1.46
CA LEU A 99 4.92 -14.23 2.39
C LEU A 99 6.15 -13.72 1.63
N LEU A 100 6.38 -12.41 1.65
CA LEU A 100 7.59 -11.78 1.11
C LEU A 100 8.78 -12.21 1.98
N ARG A 101 9.62 -13.11 1.45
CA ARG A 101 10.78 -13.69 2.16
C ARG A 101 12.07 -12.90 1.95
N ASP A 102 12.11 -12.09 0.89
CA ASP A 102 13.33 -11.40 0.48
C ASP A 102 13.69 -10.27 1.45
N ASN A 103 14.96 -10.22 1.86
CA ASN A 103 15.60 -9.05 2.46
C ASN A 103 14.93 -8.45 3.72
N ILE A 104 14.19 -9.24 4.52
CA ILE A 104 13.51 -8.73 5.73
C ILE A 104 14.53 -8.13 6.74
N GLU A 105 15.77 -8.60 6.76
CA GLU A 105 16.84 -8.04 7.59
C GLU A 105 17.21 -6.60 7.18
N LEU A 106 17.16 -6.27 5.88
CA LEU A 106 17.31 -4.90 5.39
C LEU A 106 16.08 -4.03 5.76
N LEU A 107 14.87 -4.60 5.77
CA LEU A 107 13.65 -3.93 6.22
C LEU A 107 13.69 -3.52 7.70
N MET A 108 14.44 -4.24 8.54
CA MET A 108 14.58 -3.93 9.96
C MET A 108 15.60 -2.82 10.23
N ASN A 109 16.69 -2.75 9.46
CA ASN A 109 17.81 -1.84 9.73
C ASN A 109 17.45 -0.34 9.57
N THR A 110 16.46 0.00 8.74
CA THR A 110 15.98 1.39 8.56
C THR A 110 15.26 1.96 9.78
N SER A 111 14.95 1.12 10.78
CA SER A 111 14.47 1.59 12.09
C SER A 111 15.53 2.39 12.87
N SER A 112 16.82 2.27 12.55
CA SER A 112 17.92 2.81 13.37
C SER A 112 18.41 4.23 13.01
N THR A 113 18.26 4.66 11.76
CA THR A 113 18.90 5.91 11.27
C THR A 113 18.05 7.16 11.49
N THR A 114 18.38 7.93 12.53
CA THR A 114 18.04 9.35 12.60
C THR A 114 18.97 10.16 11.68
N PRO A 115 18.45 11.09 10.85
CA PRO A 115 19.30 12.04 10.14
C PRO A 115 19.82 13.08 11.15
N SER A 116 21.12 13.04 11.45
CA SER A 116 21.78 14.08 12.25
C SER A 116 21.99 15.33 11.40
N GLU A 117 21.16 16.36 11.63
CA GLU A 117 21.30 17.66 10.98
C GLU A 117 22.66 18.28 11.31
N LYS A 118 23.49 18.49 10.28
CA LYS A 118 24.77 19.19 10.43
C LYS A 118 24.53 20.70 10.47
N THR A 119 24.22 21.22 11.64
CA THR A 119 24.25 22.66 11.91
C THR A 119 25.68 23.19 11.73
N LEU A 120 25.95 23.79 10.57
CA LEU A 120 27.20 24.49 10.30
C LEU A 120 27.16 25.86 11.00
N ALA A 121 27.90 25.98 12.11
CA ALA A 121 28.00 27.23 12.88
C ALA A 121 29.25 28.04 12.48
N ALA A 122 29.10 29.36 12.29
CA ALA A 122 30.20 30.31 12.17
C ALA A 122 29.76 31.75 12.50
N GLY A 123 30.54 32.45 13.34
CA GLY A 123 30.49 33.92 13.60
C GLY A 123 29.34 34.40 14.50
N ASN A 124 29.54 34.89 15.73
CA ASN A 124 30.68 35.61 16.31
C ASN A 124 30.68 35.54 17.85
N GLU A 125 31.82 35.82 18.47
CA GLU A 125 31.96 36.03 19.92
C GLU A 125 31.59 37.47 20.32
N THR A 126 31.14 37.70 21.57
CA THR A 126 31.59 38.80 22.48
C THR A 126 30.95 38.70 23.88
N ARG A 127 31.72 38.16 24.83
CA ARG A 127 31.96 38.61 26.23
C ARG A 127 30.82 38.88 27.26
N VAL A 128 31.11 38.41 28.49
CA VAL A 128 31.06 39.10 29.82
C VAL A 128 29.84 38.93 30.75
N ILE A 129 30.12 38.31 31.92
CA ILE A 129 29.60 38.54 33.31
C ILE A 129 28.10 38.33 33.59
N ASP A 130 27.65 37.57 34.60
CA ASP A 130 28.24 36.48 35.44
C ASP A 130 27.04 35.54 35.86
N ASP A 131 26.78 34.91 37.02
CA ASP A 131 27.30 34.85 38.41
C ASP A 131 26.81 33.52 39.10
N GLY A 132 27.27 33.19 40.31
CA GLY A 132 27.08 31.87 40.96
C GLY A 132 26.21 31.83 42.24
N THR A 133 25.76 30.62 42.64
CA THR A 133 25.28 30.22 44.00
C THR A 133 25.00 28.69 44.04
N GLU A 134 24.95 28.09 45.23
CA GLU A 134 25.02 26.63 45.48
C GLU A 134 23.69 25.92 45.85
N ILE A 135 23.73 24.56 45.82
CA ILE A 135 22.97 23.57 46.62
C ILE A 135 21.42 23.67 46.67
N SER A 136 20.73 22.66 46.11
CA SER A 136 20.06 21.58 46.88
C SER A 136 19.34 20.59 45.94
N GLY A 137 19.01 19.39 46.42
CA GLY A 137 18.39 18.33 45.61
C GLY A 137 17.02 17.86 46.12
N SER A 138 16.30 17.12 45.28
CA SER A 138 15.19 16.26 45.71
C SER A 138 15.09 15.01 44.81
N VAL A 139 14.67 13.88 45.39
CA VAL A 139 14.51 12.61 44.66
C VAL A 139 13.08 12.50 44.14
N GLY A 140 12.88 12.80 42.86
CA GLY A 140 11.60 12.66 42.17
C GLY A 140 11.60 11.46 41.21
N ALA A 141 11.19 10.28 41.70
CA ALA A 141 11.17 9.04 40.92
C ALA A 141 9.99 8.97 39.93
N ASN A 142 9.95 9.89 38.96
CA ASN A 142 9.01 9.82 37.84
C ASN A 142 9.43 8.68 36.90
N ALA A 143 8.77 7.53 37.02
CA ALA A 143 8.89 6.43 36.08
C ALA A 143 8.30 6.84 34.72
N SER A 144 9.15 7.43 33.87
CA SER A 144 8.83 7.77 32.48
C SER A 144 8.41 6.51 31.72
N VAL A 145 7.10 6.29 31.61
CA VAL A 145 6.53 5.33 30.66
C VAL A 145 7.07 5.70 29.28
N PRO A 146 7.75 4.79 28.56
CA PRO A 146 8.31 5.11 27.26
C PRO A 146 7.17 5.27 26.25
N THR A 147 6.68 6.50 26.10
CA THR A 147 5.75 6.90 25.04
C THR A 147 6.36 6.50 23.72
N LEU A 148 5.86 5.42 23.12
CA LEU A 148 6.38 4.88 21.87
C LEU A 148 6.20 5.94 20.78
N VAL A 149 7.29 6.59 20.38
CA VAL A 149 7.27 7.68 19.40
C VAL A 149 6.92 7.09 18.04
N THR A 150 5.63 7.10 17.72
CA THR A 150 5.08 6.64 16.45
C THR A 150 5.61 7.53 15.33
N ARG A 151 6.60 7.01 14.58
CA ARG A 151 7.11 7.71 13.40
C ARG A 151 5.97 7.91 12.42
N LYS A 152 5.84 9.12 11.90
CA LYS A 152 4.79 9.49 10.94
C LYS A 152 5.37 9.80 9.57
N ASP A 153 4.56 9.56 8.54
CA ASP A 153 4.84 10.03 7.18
C ASP A 153 4.42 11.50 6.97
N ARG A 154 4.58 12.01 5.74
CA ARG A 154 4.21 13.39 5.36
C ARG A 154 2.70 13.68 5.59
N TRP A 155 1.86 12.67 5.52
CA TRP A 155 0.40 12.76 5.68
C TRP A 155 -0.05 12.45 7.12
N SER A 156 0.88 12.39 8.06
CA SER A 156 0.67 12.08 9.49
C SER A 156 0.20 10.65 9.80
N ASN A 157 0.29 9.71 8.84
CA ASN A 157 0.01 8.29 9.07
C ASN A 157 1.15 7.63 9.84
N THR A 158 0.85 6.63 10.67
CA THR A 158 1.87 5.86 11.39
C THR A 158 2.61 4.91 10.44
N LEU A 159 3.94 5.04 10.40
CA LEU A 159 4.83 4.11 9.69
C LEU A 159 4.82 2.72 10.38
N PRO A 160 4.96 1.62 9.62
CA PRO A 160 4.79 0.28 10.16
C PRO A 160 5.94 -0.12 11.09
N ASN A 161 5.59 -0.78 12.18
CA ASN A 161 6.55 -1.35 13.13
C ASN A 161 7.07 -2.71 12.62
N ILE A 162 8.15 -2.67 11.84
CA ILE A 162 8.81 -3.86 11.29
C ILE A 162 9.61 -4.56 12.39
N THR A 163 9.27 -5.81 12.67
CA THR A 163 9.93 -6.67 13.67
C THR A 163 10.10 -8.08 13.10
N PRO A 164 10.94 -8.96 13.71
CA PRO A 164 11.02 -10.38 13.33
C PRO A 164 9.71 -11.18 13.46
N LYS A 165 8.66 -10.60 14.06
CA LYS A 165 7.32 -11.20 14.16
C LYS A 165 6.31 -10.63 13.15
N THR A 166 6.66 -9.54 12.46
CA THR A 166 5.83 -8.90 11.44
C THR A 166 5.75 -9.79 10.20
N LYS A 167 4.55 -10.03 9.68
CA LYS A 167 4.35 -10.82 8.45
C LYS A 167 3.94 -9.93 7.30
N ILE A 168 4.62 -10.06 6.17
CA ILE A 168 4.48 -9.19 5.00
C ILE A 168 4.11 -10.07 3.81
N PHE A 169 3.03 -9.72 3.11
CA PHE A 169 2.54 -10.47 1.95
C PHE A 169 2.52 -9.56 0.72
N GLU A 170 3.07 -10.03 -0.39
CA GLU A 170 3.05 -9.28 -1.64
C GLU A 170 1.66 -9.36 -2.29
N ILE A 171 1.13 -8.20 -2.69
CA ILE A 171 -0.21 -8.03 -3.27
C ILE A 171 -0.11 -7.58 -4.73
N ASN A 172 0.73 -6.59 -5.00
CA ASN A 172 1.02 -6.11 -6.36
C ASN A 172 2.51 -5.76 -6.50
N ASN A 173 3.04 -5.91 -7.70
CA ASN A 173 4.40 -5.49 -8.04
C ASN A 173 4.33 -4.22 -8.91
N VAL A 174 4.96 -3.15 -8.47
CA VAL A 174 5.06 -1.89 -9.21
C VAL A 174 6.41 -1.88 -9.94
N ASN A 175 6.58 -2.86 -10.83
CA ASN A 175 7.80 -3.15 -11.58
C ASN A 175 9.03 -3.30 -10.65
N ASP A 176 10.15 -2.67 -11.02
CA ASP A 176 11.44 -2.69 -10.34
C ASP A 176 11.61 -1.59 -9.28
N VAL A 177 10.61 -0.71 -9.10
CA VAL A 177 10.71 0.45 -8.19
C VAL A 177 10.00 0.27 -6.86
N ALA A 178 8.88 -0.46 -6.80
CA ALA A 178 8.12 -0.66 -5.57
C ALA A 178 7.27 -1.95 -5.54
N LYS A 179 6.82 -2.34 -4.33
CA LYS A 179 5.85 -3.42 -4.11
C LYS A 179 4.69 -2.93 -3.23
N VAL A 180 3.46 -3.37 -3.51
CA VAL A 180 2.33 -3.21 -2.58
C VAL A 180 2.26 -4.43 -1.68
N CYS A 181 2.22 -4.22 -0.37
CA CYS A 181 2.23 -5.28 0.61
C CYS A 181 1.08 -5.14 1.63
N MET A 182 0.47 -6.27 1.98
CA MET A 182 -0.39 -6.42 3.16
C MET A 182 0.50 -6.79 4.36
N LEU A 183 0.43 -6.02 5.45
CA LEU A 183 1.38 -6.09 6.55
C LEU A 183 0.70 -6.30 7.90
N TYR A 184 1.03 -7.41 8.56
CA TYR A 184 0.56 -7.79 9.89
C TYR A 184 1.61 -7.39 10.93
N GLU A 185 1.34 -6.33 11.69
CA GLU A 185 2.21 -5.93 12.81
C GLU A 185 2.10 -6.92 13.98
N ALA A 186 3.19 -7.10 14.72
CA ALA A 186 3.29 -8.08 15.81
C ALA A 186 2.35 -7.81 17.01
N ASN A 187 1.89 -6.57 17.15
CA ASN A 187 0.91 -6.09 18.12
C ASN A 187 -0.55 -6.12 17.59
N CYS A 188 -0.76 -6.26 16.28
CA CYS A 188 -2.09 -6.19 15.65
C CYS A 188 -2.29 -7.29 14.57
N PRO A 189 -2.14 -8.59 14.92
CA PRO A 189 -2.12 -9.70 13.95
C PRO A 189 -3.48 -10.04 13.31
N THR A 190 -4.53 -9.27 13.58
CA THR A 190 -5.89 -9.44 13.04
C THR A 190 -6.37 -8.27 12.19
N ASN A 191 -5.61 -7.17 12.13
CA ASN A 191 -5.96 -5.97 11.36
C ASN A 191 -4.72 -5.47 10.59
N PRO A 192 -4.29 -6.18 9.53
CA PRO A 192 -3.16 -5.75 8.71
C PRO A 192 -3.54 -4.50 7.91
N LYS A 193 -2.53 -3.69 7.62
CA LYS A 193 -2.65 -2.49 6.79
C LYS A 193 -1.99 -2.72 5.42
N PHE A 194 -2.35 -1.90 4.44
CA PHE A 194 -1.72 -1.93 3.12
C PHE A 194 -0.73 -0.79 2.99
N TYR A 195 0.48 -1.13 2.57
CA TYR A 195 1.58 -0.18 2.39
C TYR A 195 2.23 -0.37 1.02
N LEU A 196 2.72 0.73 0.44
CA LEU A 196 3.70 0.71 -0.63
C LEU A 196 5.11 0.62 0.00
N TYR A 197 5.95 -0.23 -0.59
CA TYR A 197 7.36 -0.37 -0.24
C TYR A 197 8.25 0.08 -1.42
N GLU A 198 8.96 1.20 -1.25
CA GLU A 198 9.93 1.75 -2.21
C GLU A 198 11.23 0.93 -2.15
N LEU A 199 11.56 0.17 -3.20
CA LEU A 199 12.68 -0.77 -3.21
C LEU A 199 14.04 -0.05 -3.09
N ASN A 200 14.23 1.04 -3.82
CA ASN A 200 15.49 1.81 -3.82
C ASN A 200 15.68 2.68 -2.58
N ALA A 201 14.60 3.19 -2.00
CA ALA A 201 14.63 4.05 -0.81
C ALA A 201 14.51 3.26 0.52
N MET A 202 14.25 1.95 0.45
CA MET A 202 13.99 1.05 1.57
C MET A 202 12.89 1.58 2.51
N LYS A 203 11.88 2.25 1.94
CA LYS A 203 10.91 3.08 2.66
C LYS A 203 9.48 2.57 2.51
N TRP A 204 8.74 2.64 3.62
CA TRP A 204 7.32 2.35 3.71
C TRP A 204 6.46 3.62 3.58
N ILE A 205 5.34 3.50 2.88
CA ILE A 205 4.30 4.52 2.69
C ILE A 205 2.95 3.88 2.95
N PHE A 206 2.11 4.50 3.77
CA PHE A 206 0.76 4.01 4.03
C PHE A 206 -0.14 4.22 2.80
N LEU A 207 -0.94 3.21 2.45
CA LEU A 207 -1.96 3.31 1.40
C LEU A 207 -3.36 3.26 2.02
N SER A 208 -3.67 2.23 2.82
CA SER A 208 -5.01 2.02 3.36
C SER A 208 -5.06 1.18 4.64
N ASP A 209 -6.14 1.34 5.39
CA ASP A 209 -6.47 0.51 6.56
C ASP A 209 -7.20 -0.78 6.20
N THR A 210 -7.78 -0.87 5.00
CA THR A 210 -8.54 -2.04 4.54
C THR A 210 -8.22 -2.42 3.09
N PHE A 211 -8.49 -3.67 2.74
CA PHE A 211 -8.38 -4.15 1.35
C PHE A 211 -9.37 -3.42 0.43
N SER A 212 -10.60 -3.22 0.90
CA SER A 212 -11.67 -2.52 0.18
C SER A 212 -11.30 -1.08 -0.16
N GLU A 213 -10.57 -0.41 0.72
CA GLU A 213 -10.06 0.94 0.49
C GLU A 213 -8.93 0.94 -0.55
N TYR A 214 -7.93 0.07 -0.44
CA TYR A 214 -6.88 -0.09 -1.47
C TYR A 214 -7.46 -0.40 -2.86
N PHE A 215 -8.42 -1.33 -2.93
CA PHE A 215 -9.09 -1.68 -4.18
C PHE A 215 -9.89 -0.51 -4.77
N ARG A 216 -10.55 0.29 -3.93
CA ARG A 216 -11.21 1.55 -4.35
C ARG A 216 -10.21 2.60 -4.81
N MET A 217 -9.02 2.70 -4.21
CA MET A 217 -7.97 3.61 -4.70
C MET A 217 -7.52 3.21 -6.11
N ALA A 218 -7.33 1.92 -6.39
CA ALA A 218 -7.01 1.44 -7.73
C ALA A 218 -8.14 1.75 -8.76
N ILE A 219 -9.41 1.59 -8.35
CA ILE A 219 -10.58 1.98 -9.16
C ILE A 219 -10.61 3.50 -9.42
N ALA A 220 -10.37 4.32 -8.40
CA ALA A 220 -10.38 5.78 -8.50
C ALA A 220 -9.27 6.33 -9.42
N HIS A 221 -8.10 5.68 -9.43
CA HIS A 221 -7.02 5.96 -10.37
C HIS A 221 -7.18 5.22 -11.72
N LEU A 222 -8.36 4.66 -12.00
CA LEU A 222 -8.71 3.95 -13.25
C LEU A 222 -7.81 2.74 -13.58
N GLY A 223 -6.99 2.28 -12.64
CA GLY A 223 -5.90 1.33 -12.86
C GLY A 223 -4.73 1.84 -13.69
N LEU A 224 -4.51 3.17 -13.79
CA LEU A 224 -3.33 3.72 -14.47
C LEU A 224 -2.03 3.15 -13.86
N PRO A 225 -1.01 2.79 -14.66
CA PRO A 225 0.21 2.20 -14.13
C PRO A 225 0.95 3.20 -13.23
N TYR A 226 1.60 2.70 -12.17
CA TYR A 226 2.33 3.50 -11.18
C TYR A 226 1.46 4.46 -10.35
N TRP A 227 0.12 4.35 -10.36
CA TRP A 227 -0.75 5.20 -9.54
C TRP A 227 -0.40 5.17 -8.05
N GLU A 228 0.16 4.07 -7.55
CA GLU A 228 0.64 3.96 -6.17
C GLU A 228 1.76 4.97 -5.86
N LEU A 229 2.54 5.40 -6.87
CA LEU A 229 3.60 6.39 -6.71
C LEU A 229 3.10 7.83 -6.55
N CYS A 230 1.80 8.10 -6.69
CA CYS A 230 1.19 9.37 -6.27
C CYS A 230 1.37 9.63 -4.75
N PHE A 231 1.61 8.57 -3.97
CA PHE A 231 1.90 8.61 -2.54
C PHE A 231 3.42 8.50 -2.25
N SER A 232 4.26 8.48 -3.28
CA SER A 232 5.71 8.35 -3.20
C SER A 232 6.44 9.70 -3.24
N ASN A 233 7.71 9.72 -2.82
CA ASN A 233 8.62 10.84 -3.11
C ASN A 233 9.21 10.76 -4.53
N ILE A 234 9.06 9.62 -5.22
CA ILE A 234 9.53 9.39 -6.59
C ILE A 234 8.61 10.10 -7.60
N GLY A 235 7.31 10.19 -7.28
CA GLY A 235 6.29 10.68 -8.20
C GLY A 235 5.97 9.68 -9.32
N LEU A 236 5.16 10.12 -10.30
CA LEU A 236 4.92 9.34 -11.51
C LEU A 236 6.15 9.40 -12.44
N PRO A 237 6.42 8.36 -13.24
CA PRO A 237 7.35 8.48 -14.37
C PRO A 237 6.91 9.60 -15.32
N SER A 238 7.85 10.34 -15.91
CA SER A 238 7.57 11.51 -16.78
C SER A 238 6.84 11.21 -18.10
N TRP A 239 6.51 9.94 -18.37
CA TRP A 239 5.64 9.51 -19.48
C TRP A 239 4.21 9.14 -19.01
N ALA A 240 4.01 9.02 -17.70
CA ALA A 240 2.73 8.75 -17.03
C ALA A 240 2.12 10.02 -16.41
N GLU A 241 2.89 11.09 -16.27
CA GLU A 241 2.38 12.46 -16.17
C GLU A 241 1.68 12.86 -17.49
N VAL A 242 0.54 13.55 -17.42
CA VAL A 242 -0.38 13.85 -18.54
C VAL A 242 -0.74 15.33 -18.59
#